data_AF-A0A1F8S4Z1-F1
#
_entry.id   AF-A0A1F8S4Z1-F1
#
_cell.length_a   1.000
_cell.length_b   1.000
_cell.length_c   1.000
_cell.angle_alpha   90.00
_cell.angle_beta   90.00
_cell.angle_gamma   90.00
#
_symmetry.space_group_name_H-M   'P 1'
#
loop_
_entity.id
_entity.type
_entity.pdbx_description
1 polymer ?
#
loop_
_entity_poly.entity_id
_entity_poly.type
_entity_poly.pdbx_seq_one_letter_code
_entity_poly.pdbx_strand_id
1 'polypeptide(L)'
;MMDRSLVEKRTMPGTIKSRSPQPWMTAPPRRRRRVLRAIGAIGLALAVVGTTAIWTDAFGAGDRWERVLDRVDRFIAGPVPIRSSVPTVVVTPSPSAAPTARPTRAPTLPPEATPTLEPTPEPTPVRVPVDVVIAGDPNAVFSHEIKDTWCAPAGITIVLAMHGQVDATDDVQREIAGRVHEFESYDDSHNGGWGPAAMSEALAAYGVPGYEIHAYETREDALRGSAVAIEATGAPVVLLAWRGAHTWVMSGFRADANPSIFPDAVVSGAYVLDPWYPDISSIWGPSDPPGTFQDQAEMVRNFLPWKRPEGKYPDRDGRFIVMIPTLSLGLGADG
;
A
#
# COMPACT_ATOMS: atom_id res chain seq x y z
N MET A 1 61.56 -42.63 -9.49
CA MET A 1 61.64 -43.29 -8.17
C MET A 1 60.21 -43.49 -7.71
N MET A 2 59.72 -44.71 -7.45
CA MET A 2 60.22 -45.79 -6.56
C MET A 2 59.93 -45.52 -5.08
N ASP A 3 59.51 -46.49 -4.26
CA ASP A 3 58.94 -47.84 -4.50
C ASP A 3 58.23 -48.29 -3.18
N ARG A 4 57.40 -49.33 -3.01
CA ARG A 4 56.53 -50.21 -3.86
C ARG A 4 56.18 -51.53 -3.13
N SER A 5 56.82 -51.81 -1.99
CA SER A 5 56.61 -53.00 -1.12
C SER A 5 55.11 -53.27 -0.85
N LEU A 6 54.51 -54.44 -1.06
CA LEU A 6 54.97 -55.85 -1.09
C LEU A 6 55.47 -56.42 0.24
N VAL A 7 54.53 -56.97 1.02
CA VAL A 7 54.66 -58.11 1.96
C VAL A 7 53.37 -58.92 1.80
N GLU A 8 53.34 -60.00 1.01
CA GLU A 8 53.77 -61.38 1.31
C GLU A 8 52.80 -62.16 2.23
N LYS A 9 52.05 -63.06 1.58
CA LYS A 9 51.40 -64.31 2.01
C LYS A 9 51.33 -64.66 3.51
N ARG A 10 50.14 -65.12 3.92
CA ARG A 10 50.04 -66.33 4.78
C ARG A 10 48.86 -67.21 4.36
N THR A 11 49.17 -68.37 3.77
CA THR A 11 48.19 -69.37 3.35
C THR A 11 48.01 -70.43 4.43
N MET A 12 46.77 -70.81 4.75
CA MET A 12 46.45 -72.07 5.45
C MET A 12 45.12 -72.62 4.92
N PRO A 13 44.98 -73.95 4.73
CA PRO A 13 43.75 -74.57 4.22
C PRO A 13 42.72 -74.77 5.34
N GLY A 14 41.44 -74.55 5.05
CA GLY A 14 40.36 -74.63 6.06
C GLY A 14 39.00 -75.01 5.49
N THR A 15 38.73 -76.31 5.44
CA THR A 15 37.39 -76.94 5.52
C THR A 15 36.33 -76.43 4.53
N ILE A 16 36.12 -77.18 3.44
CA ILE A 16 34.92 -77.07 2.59
C ILE A 16 33.69 -77.48 3.41
N LYS A 17 32.94 -76.51 3.94
CA LYS A 17 31.59 -76.75 4.47
C LYS A 17 30.59 -76.81 3.31
N SER A 18 29.78 -77.85 3.30
CA SER A 18 28.75 -78.09 2.28
C SER A 18 27.77 -76.92 2.16
N ARG A 19 27.30 -76.66 0.93
CA ARG A 19 26.23 -75.67 0.66
C ARG A 19 24.91 -76.13 1.28
N SER A 20 24.48 -75.47 2.35
CA SER A 20 23.05 -75.33 2.63
C SER A 20 22.50 -74.18 1.75
N PRO A 21 21.54 -74.42 0.84
CA PRO A 21 20.91 -73.33 0.10
C PRO A 21 20.06 -72.49 1.06
N GLN A 22 20.37 -71.19 1.24
CA GLN A 22 19.60 -70.32 2.12
C GLN A 22 18.21 -69.99 1.51
N PRO A 23 17.10 -70.39 2.13
CA PRO A 23 15.78 -70.34 1.51
C PRO A 23 14.98 -69.07 1.87
N TRP A 24 15.62 -67.89 1.92
CA TRP A 24 14.96 -66.66 2.39
C TRP A 24 15.27 -65.36 1.65
N MET A 25 15.96 -65.38 0.50
CA MET A 25 15.91 -64.25 -0.45
C MET A 25 14.60 -64.30 -1.27
N THR A 26 13.47 -64.11 -0.59
CA THR A 26 12.18 -63.93 -1.24
C THR A 26 12.17 -62.63 -2.03
N ALA A 27 12.32 -62.74 -3.35
CA ALA A 27 12.24 -61.59 -4.25
C ALA A 27 10.95 -60.79 -3.95
N PRO A 28 11.03 -59.47 -3.66
CA PRO A 28 9.93 -58.73 -3.05
C PRO A 28 8.68 -58.85 -3.93
N PRO A 29 7.55 -59.32 -3.38
CA PRO A 29 6.44 -59.87 -4.17
C PRO A 29 5.97 -58.85 -5.20
N ARG A 30 5.73 -59.30 -6.44
CA ARG A 30 5.40 -58.42 -7.60
C ARG A 30 4.27 -57.41 -7.30
N ARG A 31 3.36 -57.77 -6.38
CA ARG A 31 2.30 -56.90 -5.82
C ARG A 31 2.85 -55.64 -5.12
N ARG A 32 3.90 -55.73 -4.29
CA ARG A 32 4.50 -54.59 -3.56
C ARG A 32 5.13 -53.56 -4.52
N ARG A 33 5.78 -54.01 -5.60
CA ARG A 33 6.28 -53.11 -6.67
C ARG A 33 5.17 -52.43 -7.47
N ARG A 34 4.01 -53.08 -7.65
CA ARG A 34 2.82 -52.44 -8.26
C ARG A 34 2.21 -51.39 -7.33
N VAL A 35 2.06 -51.69 -6.04
CA VAL A 35 1.54 -50.73 -5.04
C VAL A 35 2.42 -49.49 -4.94
N LEU A 36 3.74 -49.63 -4.84
CA LEU A 36 4.65 -48.48 -4.78
C LEU A 36 4.61 -47.62 -6.06
N ARG A 37 4.45 -48.24 -7.24
CA ARG A 37 4.26 -47.51 -8.51
C ARG A 37 2.90 -46.78 -8.56
N ALA A 38 1.84 -47.40 -8.05
CA ALA A 38 0.53 -46.75 -7.97
C ALA A 38 0.54 -45.54 -7.02
N ILE A 39 1.16 -45.68 -5.83
CA ILE A 39 1.34 -44.56 -4.88
C ILE A 39 2.18 -43.44 -5.52
N GLY A 40 3.29 -43.77 -6.19
CA GLY A 40 4.10 -42.77 -6.89
C GLY A 40 3.36 -42.07 -8.04
N ALA A 41 2.54 -42.79 -8.80
CA ALA A 41 1.72 -42.22 -9.88
C ALA A 41 0.59 -41.33 -9.33
N ILE A 42 -0.05 -41.70 -8.23
CA ILE A 42 -1.06 -40.88 -7.54
C ILE A 42 -0.41 -39.63 -6.94
N GLY A 43 0.74 -39.75 -6.29
CA GLY A 43 1.49 -38.61 -5.77
C GLY A 43 1.92 -37.63 -6.87
N LEU A 44 2.40 -38.13 -8.00
CA LEU A 44 2.73 -37.31 -9.17
C LEU A 44 1.48 -36.65 -9.78
N ALA A 45 0.36 -37.38 -9.90
CA ALA A 45 -0.89 -36.81 -10.41
C ALA A 45 -1.44 -35.71 -9.49
N LEU A 46 -1.39 -35.90 -8.18
CA LEU A 46 -1.78 -34.88 -7.20
C LEU A 46 -0.84 -33.66 -7.24
N ALA A 47 0.47 -33.88 -7.40
CA ALA A 47 1.43 -32.78 -7.56
C ALA A 47 1.16 -31.98 -8.84
N VAL A 48 0.96 -32.66 -9.99
CA VAL A 48 0.65 -32.01 -11.27
C VAL A 48 -0.67 -31.23 -11.19
N VAL A 49 -1.75 -31.86 -10.70
CA VAL A 49 -3.05 -31.19 -10.52
C VAL A 49 -2.95 -30.01 -9.55
N GLY A 50 -2.17 -30.13 -8.47
CA GLY A 50 -1.89 -29.03 -7.55
C GLY A 50 -1.17 -27.87 -8.21
N THR A 51 -0.08 -28.11 -8.94
CA THR A 51 0.64 -27.06 -9.67
C THR A 51 -0.21 -26.44 -10.78
N THR A 52 -1.04 -27.22 -11.49
CA THR A 52 -1.97 -26.67 -12.49
C THR A 52 -3.04 -25.81 -11.83
N ALA A 53 -3.62 -26.25 -10.72
CA ALA A 53 -4.62 -25.48 -9.99
C ALA A 53 -4.08 -24.16 -9.43
N ILE A 54 -2.84 -24.13 -8.94
CA ILE A 54 -2.17 -22.87 -8.55
C ILE A 54 -1.91 -21.99 -9.79
N TRP A 55 -1.40 -22.56 -10.89
CA TRP A 55 -1.04 -21.81 -12.09
C TRP A 55 -2.24 -21.22 -12.86
N THR A 56 -3.43 -21.82 -12.79
CA THR A 56 -4.66 -21.31 -13.43
C THR A 56 -5.60 -20.60 -12.46
N ASP A 57 -5.16 -20.27 -11.25
CA ASP A 57 -5.98 -19.92 -10.08
C ASP A 57 -7.33 -20.67 -9.99
N ALA A 58 -7.28 -22.00 -9.98
CA ALA A 58 -8.49 -22.79 -9.87
C ALA A 58 -9.08 -22.67 -8.44
N PHE A 59 -10.10 -21.82 -8.29
CA PHE A 59 -10.86 -21.55 -7.06
C PHE A 59 -10.13 -20.71 -5.99
N GLY A 60 -9.29 -19.73 -6.37
CA GLY A 60 -8.48 -18.96 -5.42
C GLY A 60 -7.38 -19.85 -4.81
N ALA A 61 -6.79 -20.73 -5.62
CA ALA A 61 -5.69 -21.62 -5.23
C ALA A 61 -4.32 -20.94 -5.33
N GLY A 62 -4.18 -19.99 -6.25
CA GLY A 62 -3.10 -19.00 -6.31
C GLY A 62 -3.09 -18.17 -5.03
N ASP A 63 -4.14 -17.37 -4.76
CA ASP A 63 -4.22 -16.50 -3.58
C ASP A 63 -3.94 -17.25 -2.25
N ARG A 64 -4.38 -18.51 -2.15
CA ARG A 64 -4.16 -19.34 -0.95
C ARG A 64 -2.74 -19.85 -0.84
N TRP A 65 -2.06 -20.04 -1.97
CA TRP A 65 -0.64 -20.39 -2.02
C TRP A 65 0.23 -19.16 -1.77
N GLU A 66 -0.08 -18.02 -2.40
CA GLU A 66 0.54 -16.70 -2.16
C GLU A 66 0.54 -16.37 -0.65
N ARG A 67 -0.63 -16.36 -0.01
CA ARG A 67 -0.76 -16.10 1.45
C ARG A 67 -0.14 -17.17 2.36
N VAL A 68 0.30 -18.30 1.81
CA VAL A 68 1.14 -19.29 2.51
C VAL A 68 2.63 -18.97 2.31
N LEU A 69 3.05 -18.53 1.12
CA LEU A 69 4.39 -18.00 0.85
C LEU A 69 4.65 -16.75 1.71
N ASP A 70 3.78 -15.74 1.69
CA ASP A 70 3.96 -14.50 2.47
C ASP A 70 4.10 -14.79 3.98
N ARG A 71 3.42 -15.84 4.48
CA ARG A 71 3.54 -16.31 5.87
C ARG A 71 4.86 -17.02 6.14
N VAL A 72 5.38 -17.77 5.18
CA VAL A 72 6.71 -18.39 5.26
C VAL A 72 7.80 -17.33 5.20
N ASP A 73 7.67 -16.35 4.31
CA ASP A 73 8.63 -15.25 4.15
C ASP A 73 8.63 -14.33 5.38
N ARG A 74 7.46 -13.96 5.92
CA ARG A 74 7.35 -13.26 7.21
C ARG A 74 7.95 -14.07 8.38
N PHE A 75 7.85 -15.39 8.36
CA PHE A 75 8.48 -16.25 9.37
C PHE A 75 10.01 -16.30 9.22
N ILE A 76 10.52 -16.33 7.99
CA ILE A 76 11.96 -16.27 7.67
C ILE A 76 12.56 -14.89 8.01
N ALA A 77 11.82 -13.81 7.74
CA ALA A 77 12.17 -12.44 8.11
C ALA A 77 12.15 -12.19 9.64
N GLY A 78 11.58 -13.11 10.43
CA GLY A 78 11.50 -13.00 11.88
C GLY A 78 10.44 -12.01 12.37
N PRO A 79 10.53 -11.52 13.62
CA PRO A 79 9.59 -10.54 14.15
C PRO A 79 9.69 -9.21 13.39
N VAL A 80 8.59 -8.46 13.34
CA VAL A 80 8.59 -7.09 12.81
C VAL A 80 9.54 -6.23 13.65
N PRO A 81 10.44 -5.44 13.06
CA PRO A 81 11.38 -4.61 13.82
C PRO A 81 10.63 -3.53 14.62
N ILE A 82 11.04 -3.35 15.88
CA ILE A 82 10.59 -2.23 16.72
C ILE A 82 11.57 -1.08 16.50
N ARG A 83 11.13 -0.05 15.77
CA ARG A 83 11.90 1.18 15.49
C ARG A 83 10.97 2.39 15.39
N SER A 84 11.51 3.59 15.62
CA SER A 84 10.83 4.83 15.25
C SER A 84 10.52 4.82 13.76
N SER A 85 9.34 5.32 13.39
CA SER A 85 8.93 5.61 12.02
C SER A 85 8.36 7.03 11.95
N VAL A 86 7.96 7.50 10.76
CA VAL A 86 7.23 8.78 10.61
C VAL A 86 5.95 8.77 11.48
N PRO A 87 5.74 9.78 12.35
CA PRO A 87 4.58 9.84 13.25
C PRO A 87 3.29 10.19 12.51
N THR A 88 2.15 9.82 13.09
CA THR A 88 0.82 10.23 12.59
C THR A 88 0.33 11.48 13.31
N VAL A 89 0.08 12.55 12.56
CA VAL A 89 -0.48 13.81 13.05
C VAL A 89 -2.00 13.65 13.19
N VAL A 90 -2.49 13.63 14.43
CA VAL A 90 -3.94 13.64 14.70
C VAL A 90 -4.47 15.07 14.49
N VAL A 91 -5.25 15.26 13.43
CA VAL A 91 -5.78 16.57 13.07
C VAL A 91 -7.08 16.84 13.84
N THR A 92 -7.00 17.74 14.82
CA THR A 92 -8.19 18.27 15.50
C THR A 92 -8.94 19.23 14.55
N PRO A 93 -10.27 19.07 14.36
CA PRO A 93 -11.03 20.01 13.53
C PRO A 93 -10.98 21.42 14.12
N SER A 94 -10.78 22.43 13.26
CA SER A 94 -10.90 23.83 13.68
C SER A 94 -12.32 24.11 14.15
N PRO A 95 -12.53 24.79 15.30
CA PRO A 95 -13.88 25.05 15.80
C PRO A 95 -14.65 25.89 14.79
N SER A 96 -15.72 25.31 14.24
CA SER A 96 -16.56 25.96 13.23
C SER A 96 -17.02 27.32 13.74
N ALA A 97 -16.68 28.38 13.01
CA ALA A 97 -16.90 29.75 13.44
C ALA A 97 -18.41 30.03 13.53
N ALA A 98 -18.93 30.04 14.75
CA ALA A 98 -20.34 30.37 15.01
C ALA A 98 -20.68 31.71 14.32
N PRO A 99 -21.83 31.81 13.63
CA PRO A 99 -22.13 32.92 12.74
C PRO A 99 -22.06 34.24 13.51
N THR A 100 -21.03 35.04 13.22
CA THR A 100 -20.70 36.22 14.02
C THR A 100 -21.80 37.25 13.85
N ALA A 101 -22.54 37.51 14.94
CA ALA A 101 -23.64 38.46 14.94
C ALA A 101 -23.15 39.83 14.47
N ARG A 102 -23.71 40.31 13.35
CA ARG A 102 -23.27 41.54 12.68
C ARG A 102 -23.30 42.71 13.69
N PRO A 103 -22.16 43.37 13.98
CA PRO A 103 -22.11 44.36 15.04
C PRO A 103 -22.99 45.57 14.71
N THR A 104 -24.01 45.80 15.54
CA THR A 104 -24.86 47.00 15.47
C THR A 104 -24.00 48.23 15.76
N ARG A 105 -23.69 49.03 14.72
CA ARG A 105 -22.97 50.30 14.88
C ARG A 105 -23.77 51.22 15.80
N ALA A 106 -23.21 51.54 16.97
CA ALA A 106 -23.68 52.68 17.76
C ALA A 106 -23.32 54.00 17.05
N PRO A 107 -24.19 55.02 17.07
CA PRO A 107 -23.88 56.32 16.49
C PRO A 107 -22.89 57.09 17.37
N THR A 108 -21.65 57.24 16.88
CA THR A 108 -20.61 58.05 17.52
C THR A 108 -20.54 59.43 16.86
N LEU A 109 -20.50 60.49 17.66
CA LEU A 109 -20.37 61.87 17.18
C LEU A 109 -18.94 62.17 16.68
N PRO A 110 -18.76 63.02 15.66
CA PRO A 110 -17.46 63.23 15.03
C PRO A 110 -16.55 64.20 15.82
N PRO A 111 -15.31 63.82 16.14
CA PRO A 111 -14.20 64.76 16.25
C PRO A 111 -13.64 65.08 14.85
N GLU A 112 -13.18 66.31 14.66
CA GLU A 112 -12.59 66.81 13.41
C GLU A 112 -11.16 66.24 13.23
N ALA A 113 -10.91 65.54 12.11
CA ALA A 113 -9.65 64.84 11.86
C ALA A 113 -9.20 64.95 10.39
N THR A 114 -7.89 65.08 10.20
CA THR A 114 -7.20 65.20 8.90
C THR A 114 -7.52 64.02 7.97
N PRO A 115 -7.68 64.23 6.65
CA PRO A 115 -7.97 63.14 5.71
C PRO A 115 -6.79 62.17 5.55
N THR A 116 -6.81 61.10 6.33
CA THR A 116 -6.07 59.86 6.02
C THR A 116 -6.64 59.27 4.74
N LEU A 117 -5.79 58.85 3.81
CA LEU A 117 -6.23 58.12 2.62
C LEU A 117 -6.86 56.78 3.05
N GLU A 118 -8.16 56.64 2.81
CA GLU A 118 -8.88 55.40 3.09
C GLU A 118 -8.32 54.28 2.18
N PRO A 119 -7.85 53.15 2.73
CA PRO A 119 -7.25 52.11 1.92
C PRO A 119 -8.29 51.53 0.96
N THR A 120 -7.91 51.36 -0.31
CA THR A 120 -8.77 50.72 -1.30
C THR A 120 -9.17 49.33 -0.79
N PRO A 121 -10.48 49.01 -0.71
CA PRO A 121 -10.91 47.74 -0.17
C PRO A 121 -10.37 46.59 -1.03
N GLU A 122 -9.69 45.65 -0.38
CA GLU A 122 -9.19 44.44 -1.01
C GLU A 122 -10.38 43.63 -1.56
N PRO A 123 -10.29 43.09 -2.80
CA PRO A 123 -11.43 42.40 -3.42
C PRO A 123 -11.79 41.12 -2.65
N THR A 124 -12.98 41.10 -2.05
CA THR A 124 -13.51 39.91 -1.37
C THR A 124 -13.49 38.69 -2.31
N PRO A 125 -12.90 37.55 -1.90
CA PRO A 125 -12.89 36.34 -2.73
C PRO A 125 -14.31 35.90 -3.14
N VAL A 126 -14.47 35.50 -4.39
CA VAL A 126 -15.76 35.05 -4.93
C VAL A 126 -15.88 33.53 -4.79
N ARG A 127 -16.97 33.07 -4.17
CA ARG A 127 -17.27 31.65 -3.98
C ARG A 127 -17.72 31.04 -5.32
N VAL A 128 -16.81 30.33 -6.00
CA VAL A 128 -17.05 29.66 -7.29
C VAL A 128 -16.65 28.18 -7.22
N PRO A 129 -17.40 27.25 -7.84
CA PRO A 129 -17.02 25.85 -7.90
C PRO A 129 -15.65 25.64 -8.56
N VAL A 130 -14.90 24.65 -8.09
CA VAL A 130 -13.59 24.25 -8.61
C VAL A 130 -13.59 22.78 -9.02
N ASP A 131 -12.85 22.48 -10.08
CA ASP A 131 -12.62 21.14 -10.63
C ASP A 131 -11.13 21.05 -10.93
N VAL A 132 -10.39 20.33 -10.09
CA VAL A 132 -8.92 20.31 -10.06
C VAL A 132 -8.45 18.91 -10.40
N VAL A 133 -7.58 18.79 -11.42
CA VAL A 133 -6.93 17.54 -11.83
C VAL A 133 -5.46 17.83 -12.08
N ILE A 134 -4.57 17.10 -11.40
CA ILE A 134 -3.11 17.20 -11.57
C ILE A 134 -2.51 16.05 -12.39
N ALA A 135 -3.20 14.91 -12.50
CA ALA A 135 -2.84 13.84 -13.43
C ALA A 135 -3.39 14.14 -14.84
N GLY A 136 -2.59 14.81 -15.68
CA GLY A 136 -3.00 15.21 -17.05
C GLY A 136 -3.27 14.05 -18.01
N ASP A 137 -2.52 12.96 -17.88
CA ASP A 137 -2.89 11.63 -18.40
C ASP A 137 -2.76 10.61 -17.25
N PRO A 138 -3.89 10.22 -16.62
CA PRO A 138 -3.87 9.25 -15.54
C PRO A 138 -3.31 7.88 -15.92
N ASN A 139 -3.35 7.48 -17.20
CA ASN A 139 -2.88 6.16 -17.63
C ASN A 139 -1.35 6.12 -17.72
N ALA A 140 -0.71 7.23 -18.09
CA ALA A 140 0.74 7.33 -18.21
C ALA A 140 1.48 7.22 -16.86
N VAL A 141 0.78 7.49 -15.75
CA VAL A 141 1.31 7.40 -14.37
C VAL A 141 0.70 6.25 -13.57
N PHE A 142 -0.14 5.42 -14.18
CA PHE A 142 -0.86 4.35 -13.46
C PHE A 142 -0.01 3.09 -13.28
N SER A 143 -0.08 2.49 -12.10
CA SER A 143 0.49 1.18 -11.78
C SER A 143 -0.57 0.31 -11.12
N HIS A 144 -0.96 -0.78 -11.80
CA HIS A 144 -1.80 -1.83 -11.23
C HIS A 144 -0.97 -2.69 -10.26
N GLU A 145 -1.56 -3.15 -9.15
CA GLU A 145 -0.85 -4.00 -8.19
C GLU A 145 -0.60 -5.43 -8.72
N ILE A 146 0.65 -5.89 -8.67
CA ILE A 146 1.06 -7.22 -9.16
C ILE A 146 0.49 -8.38 -8.30
N LYS A 147 0.00 -8.06 -7.09
CA LYS A 147 -0.63 -8.98 -6.13
C LYS A 147 -1.72 -8.27 -5.35
N ASP A 148 -2.68 -9.05 -4.82
CA ASP A 148 -3.77 -8.65 -3.89
C ASP A 148 -3.35 -7.98 -2.57
N THR A 149 -2.04 -7.80 -2.37
CA THR A 149 -1.38 -7.26 -1.18
C THR A 149 -0.39 -6.13 -1.53
N TRP A 150 -0.27 -5.76 -2.82
CA TRP A 150 0.75 -4.83 -3.33
C TRP A 150 0.20 -3.44 -3.69
N CYS A 151 -1.04 -3.13 -3.31
CA CYS A 151 -1.63 -1.79 -3.40
C CYS A 151 -0.71 -0.65 -2.92
N ALA A 152 0.07 -0.87 -1.84
CA ALA A 152 0.99 0.13 -1.31
C ALA A 152 2.21 0.36 -2.23
N PRO A 153 3.02 -0.66 -2.61
CA PRO A 153 4.04 -0.53 -3.67
C PRO A 153 3.52 0.12 -4.96
N ALA A 154 2.32 -0.25 -5.40
CA ALA A 154 1.70 0.31 -6.59
C ALA A 154 1.32 1.80 -6.41
N GLY A 155 0.72 2.17 -5.28
CA GLY A 155 0.44 3.57 -4.93
C GLY A 155 1.71 4.43 -4.80
N ILE A 156 2.79 3.89 -4.23
CA ILE A 156 4.12 4.54 -4.20
C ILE A 156 4.61 4.75 -5.65
N THR A 157 4.53 3.72 -6.50
CA THR A 157 4.92 3.80 -7.92
C THR A 157 4.15 4.90 -8.65
N ILE A 158 2.84 5.02 -8.44
CA ILE A 158 1.98 6.08 -9.01
C ILE A 158 2.43 7.47 -8.54
N VAL A 159 2.67 7.67 -7.24
CA VAL A 159 3.12 8.97 -6.70
C VAL A 159 4.49 9.36 -7.26
N LEU A 160 5.45 8.42 -7.30
CA LEU A 160 6.77 8.66 -7.89
C LEU A 160 6.70 8.99 -9.40
N ALA A 161 5.81 8.32 -10.14
CA ALA A 161 5.57 8.60 -11.56
C ALA A 161 4.90 9.98 -11.77
N MET A 162 3.95 10.37 -10.92
CA MET A 162 3.38 11.72 -10.92
C MET A 162 4.44 12.80 -10.61
N HIS A 163 5.40 12.51 -9.74
CA HIS A 163 6.58 13.37 -9.48
C HIS A 163 7.68 13.24 -10.57
N GLY A 164 7.48 12.44 -11.61
CA GLY A 164 8.45 12.24 -12.70
C GLY A 164 9.76 11.56 -12.32
N GLN A 165 9.81 10.85 -11.18
CA GLN A 165 11.04 10.18 -10.70
C GLN A 165 11.24 8.78 -11.29
N VAL A 166 10.16 8.11 -11.68
CA VAL A 166 10.16 6.73 -12.22
C VAL A 166 9.10 6.58 -13.32
N ASP A 167 9.30 5.63 -14.23
CA ASP A 167 8.22 5.15 -15.09
C ASP A 167 7.29 4.20 -14.31
N ALA A 168 5.98 4.33 -14.50
CA ALA A 168 4.97 3.49 -13.84
C ALA A 168 4.99 2.05 -14.38
N THR A 169 5.88 1.21 -13.83
CA THR A 169 6.20 -0.12 -14.37
C THR A 169 6.24 -1.19 -13.29
N ASP A 170 5.96 -2.44 -13.67
CA ASP A 170 6.02 -3.59 -12.77
C ASP A 170 7.37 -3.73 -12.04
N ASP A 171 8.49 -3.48 -12.73
CA ASP A 171 9.81 -3.76 -12.19
C ASP A 171 10.22 -2.73 -11.13
N VAL A 172 9.78 -1.47 -11.27
CA VAL A 172 9.85 -0.45 -10.21
C VAL A 172 8.98 -0.88 -9.01
N GLN A 173 7.77 -1.37 -9.25
CA GLN A 173 6.89 -1.85 -8.18
C GLN A 173 7.50 -3.07 -7.44
N ARG A 174 8.16 -3.99 -8.15
CA ARG A 174 8.90 -5.13 -7.57
C ARG A 174 10.11 -4.68 -6.75
N GLU A 175 10.84 -3.66 -7.20
CA GLU A 175 11.95 -3.09 -6.45
C GLU A 175 11.46 -2.48 -5.13
N ILE A 176 10.45 -1.59 -5.20
CA ILE A 176 9.82 -0.97 -4.03
C ILE A 176 9.33 -2.05 -3.06
N ALA A 177 8.57 -3.04 -3.53
CA ALA A 177 8.04 -4.13 -2.71
C ALA A 177 9.14 -4.93 -1.99
N GLY A 178 10.25 -5.25 -2.68
CA GLY A 178 11.39 -5.95 -2.07
C GLY A 178 12.10 -5.15 -0.97
N ARG A 179 12.07 -3.82 -1.05
CA ARG A 179 12.69 -2.91 -0.09
C ARG A 179 11.85 -2.63 1.15
N VAL A 180 10.65 -3.21 1.30
CA VAL A 180 9.77 -2.99 2.48
C VAL A 180 10.47 -3.22 3.83
N HIS A 181 11.45 -4.13 3.88
CA HIS A 181 12.25 -4.40 5.08
C HIS A 181 13.11 -3.20 5.53
N GLU A 182 13.44 -2.27 4.63
CA GLU A 182 14.12 -1.02 4.95
C GLU A 182 13.23 -0.04 5.73
N PHE A 183 11.89 -0.17 5.63
CA PHE A 183 10.92 0.82 6.12
C PHE A 183 9.89 0.28 7.13
N GLU A 184 9.58 -1.02 7.15
CA GLU A 184 8.55 -1.57 8.05
C GLU A 184 8.86 -1.30 9.54
N SER A 185 7.85 -0.96 10.34
CA SER A 185 7.97 -0.92 11.81
C SER A 185 6.75 -1.53 12.45
N TYR A 186 6.93 -2.18 13.61
CA TYR A 186 5.82 -2.70 14.41
C TYR A 186 4.81 -1.60 14.77
N ASP A 187 5.29 -0.38 15.05
CA ASP A 187 4.44 0.75 15.44
C ASP A 187 3.61 1.30 14.26
N ASP A 188 4.02 1.01 13.00
CA ASP A 188 3.31 1.40 11.78
C ASP A 188 2.41 0.27 11.23
N SER A 189 2.85 -0.98 11.33
CA SER A 189 2.09 -2.19 11.03
C SER A 189 2.49 -3.35 11.97
N HIS A 190 1.58 -3.81 12.82
CA HIS A 190 1.86 -4.92 13.76
C HIS A 190 2.18 -6.25 13.05
N ASN A 191 1.75 -6.42 11.80
CA ASN A 191 2.06 -7.59 10.97
C ASN A 191 3.32 -7.40 10.10
N GLY A 192 3.92 -6.21 10.11
CA GLY A 192 4.97 -5.79 9.19
C GLY A 192 4.41 -5.46 7.80
N GLY A 193 5.30 -5.38 6.81
CA GLY A 193 4.97 -4.89 5.49
C GLY A 193 4.67 -3.39 5.48
N TRP A 194 3.72 -2.98 4.65
CA TRP A 194 3.41 -1.57 4.38
C TRP A 194 2.36 -0.99 5.32
N GLY A 195 2.76 -0.01 6.12
CA GLY A 195 1.88 1.02 6.67
C GLY A 195 2.22 2.40 6.07
N PRO A 196 1.44 3.45 6.39
CA PRO A 196 1.64 4.78 5.82
C PRO A 196 2.98 5.44 6.19
N ALA A 197 3.63 5.04 7.29
CA ALA A 197 4.99 5.52 7.58
C ALA A 197 6.03 4.84 6.69
N ALA A 198 5.94 3.52 6.52
CA ALA A 198 6.80 2.79 5.59
C ALA A 198 6.66 3.31 4.16
N MET A 199 5.45 3.70 3.74
CA MET A 199 5.19 4.33 2.44
C MET A 199 5.81 5.73 2.33
N SER A 200 5.72 6.57 3.38
CA SER A 200 6.37 7.88 3.42
C SER A 200 7.90 7.78 3.37
N GLU A 201 8.47 6.83 4.11
CA GLU A 201 9.92 6.62 4.18
C GLU A 201 10.45 6.07 2.85
N ALA A 202 9.68 5.22 2.17
CA ALA A 202 9.98 4.79 0.80
C ALA A 202 9.94 5.95 -0.20
N LEU A 203 8.89 6.80 -0.19
CA LEU A 203 8.82 7.98 -1.07
C LEU A 203 10.04 8.89 -0.89
N ALA A 204 10.44 9.17 0.35
CA ALA A 204 11.66 9.92 0.66
C ALA A 204 12.93 9.23 0.13
N ALA A 205 13.03 7.90 0.24
CA ALA A 205 14.14 7.09 -0.27
C ALA A 205 14.19 6.97 -1.81
N TYR A 206 13.17 7.45 -2.52
CA TYR A 206 13.09 7.57 -3.98
C TYR A 206 13.02 9.04 -4.45
N GLY A 207 13.52 9.99 -3.65
CA GLY A 207 13.62 11.40 -4.05
C GLY A 207 12.32 12.22 -3.92
N VAL A 208 11.30 11.69 -3.24
CA VAL A 208 10.04 12.40 -2.97
C VAL A 208 9.80 12.50 -1.44
N PRO A 209 10.60 13.30 -0.72
CA PRO A 209 10.38 13.57 0.70
C PRO A 209 9.14 14.47 0.92
N GLY A 210 8.74 14.64 2.18
CA GLY A 210 7.68 15.58 2.56
C GLY A 210 6.25 15.05 2.41
N TYR A 211 6.02 13.76 2.67
CA TYR A 211 4.68 13.18 2.80
C TYR A 211 4.33 12.96 4.29
N GLU A 212 3.48 13.81 4.86
CA GLU A 212 3.08 13.71 6.28
C GLU A 212 1.81 12.88 6.46
N ILE A 213 1.78 12.01 7.47
CA ILE A 213 0.64 11.12 7.75
C ILE A 213 -0.36 11.86 8.62
N HIS A 214 -1.53 12.19 8.09
CA HIS A 214 -2.60 12.87 8.84
C HIS A 214 -3.73 11.90 9.18
N ALA A 215 -4.29 12.04 10.39
CA ALA A 215 -5.45 11.29 10.87
C ALA A 215 -6.58 12.22 11.28
N TYR A 216 -7.67 12.22 10.51
CA TYR A 216 -8.83 13.10 10.68
C TYR A 216 -10.00 12.40 11.36
N GLU A 217 -10.78 13.12 12.16
CA GLU A 217 -11.97 12.56 12.82
C GLU A 217 -13.14 12.31 11.85
N THR A 218 -13.25 13.10 10.77
CA THR A 218 -14.27 12.93 9.72
C THR A 218 -13.65 12.71 8.34
N ARG A 219 -14.45 12.13 7.44
CA ARG A 219 -14.06 11.88 6.04
C ARG A 219 -14.07 13.17 5.24
N GLU A 220 -14.99 14.06 5.59
CA GLU A 220 -15.17 15.40 5.05
C GLU A 220 -13.95 16.28 5.36
N ASP A 221 -13.44 16.25 6.60
CA ASP A 221 -12.20 16.94 6.98
C ASP A 221 -10.97 16.35 6.27
N ALA A 222 -10.91 15.02 6.11
CA ALA A 222 -9.84 14.35 5.38
C ALA A 222 -9.81 14.75 3.90
N LEU A 223 -10.96 14.71 3.22
CA LEU A 223 -11.10 15.13 1.82
C LEU A 223 -10.81 16.63 1.66
N ARG A 224 -11.25 17.47 2.60
CA ARG A 224 -10.92 18.90 2.61
C ARG A 224 -9.42 19.14 2.81
N GLY A 225 -8.79 18.46 3.76
CA GLY A 225 -7.35 18.55 4.00
C GLY A 225 -6.52 18.11 2.79
N SER A 226 -6.96 17.03 2.12
CA SER A 226 -6.36 16.52 0.89
C SER A 226 -6.48 17.53 -0.26
N ALA A 227 -7.65 18.15 -0.43
CA ALA A 227 -7.87 19.19 -1.44
C ALA A 227 -7.02 20.45 -1.20
N VAL A 228 -6.90 20.91 0.05
CA VAL A 228 -6.01 22.02 0.44
C VAL A 228 -4.54 21.69 0.14
N ALA A 229 -4.10 20.46 0.40
CA ALA A 229 -2.74 20.02 0.07
C ALA A 229 -2.47 20.02 -1.44
N ILE A 230 -3.39 19.51 -2.25
CA ILE A 230 -3.29 19.51 -3.72
C ILE A 230 -3.24 20.94 -4.28
N GLU A 231 -4.07 21.85 -3.75
CA GLU A 231 -4.03 23.29 -4.10
C GLU A 231 -2.69 23.96 -3.72
N ALA A 232 -2.12 23.61 -2.56
CA ALA A 232 -0.88 24.22 -2.07
C ALA A 232 0.40 23.68 -2.74
N THR A 233 0.38 22.44 -3.25
CA THR A 233 1.58 21.73 -3.74
C THR A 233 1.53 21.34 -5.21
N GLY A 234 0.34 21.16 -5.79
CA GLY A 234 0.16 20.48 -7.07
C GLY A 234 0.50 18.98 -7.04
N ALA A 235 0.78 18.40 -5.86
CA ALA A 235 1.21 17.01 -5.69
C ALA A 235 0.06 16.10 -5.21
N PRO A 236 0.08 14.79 -5.54
CA PRO A 236 -1.00 13.88 -5.20
C PRO A 236 -1.04 13.54 -3.70
N VAL A 237 -2.21 13.17 -3.20
CA VAL A 237 -2.42 12.70 -1.82
C VAL A 237 -2.68 11.21 -1.82
N VAL A 238 -2.17 10.46 -0.83
CA VAL A 238 -2.53 9.05 -0.65
C VAL A 238 -3.69 8.92 0.33
N LEU A 239 -4.74 8.18 -0.02
CA LEU A 239 -5.89 7.87 0.84
C LEU A 239 -5.83 6.40 1.27
N LEU A 240 -5.89 6.12 2.57
CA LEU A 240 -5.81 4.76 3.11
C LEU A 240 -7.22 4.14 3.17
N ALA A 241 -7.69 3.67 2.01
CA ALA A 241 -9.01 3.11 1.79
C ALA A 241 -9.24 1.74 2.47
N TRP A 242 -10.48 1.25 2.41
CA TRP A 242 -10.94 -0.04 2.96
C TRP A 242 -10.50 -0.28 4.42
N ARG A 243 -10.60 0.76 5.26
CA ARG A 243 -10.20 0.77 6.68
C ARG A 243 -8.70 0.70 6.92
N GLY A 244 -7.88 1.19 5.98
CA GLY A 244 -6.43 0.98 5.99
C GLY A 244 -6.02 -0.40 5.47
N ALA A 245 -6.85 -1.03 4.64
CA ALA A 245 -6.48 -2.26 3.94
C ALA A 245 -6.07 -2.02 2.49
N HIS A 246 -6.25 -0.79 1.98
CA HIS A 246 -6.02 -0.45 0.59
C HIS A 246 -5.43 0.94 0.42
N THR A 247 -4.83 1.17 -0.75
CA THR A 247 -4.15 2.41 -1.11
C THR A 247 -4.81 3.02 -2.33
N TRP A 248 -5.32 4.24 -2.21
CA TRP A 248 -5.83 5.04 -3.33
C TRP A 248 -4.96 6.28 -3.50
N VAL A 249 -4.64 6.68 -4.74
CA VAL A 249 -3.90 7.93 -5.01
C VAL A 249 -4.87 8.98 -5.55
N MET A 250 -5.05 10.05 -4.80
CA MET A 250 -5.91 11.19 -5.11
C MET A 250 -5.14 12.21 -5.95
N SER A 251 -5.52 12.34 -7.22
CA SER A 251 -4.90 13.20 -8.24
C SER A 251 -5.75 14.40 -8.63
N GLY A 252 -6.73 14.76 -7.79
CA GLY A 252 -7.64 15.86 -8.03
C GLY A 252 -8.87 15.83 -7.13
N PHE A 253 -9.70 16.87 -7.21
CA PHE A 253 -10.97 16.97 -6.48
C PHE A 253 -11.97 17.90 -7.19
N ARG A 254 -13.24 17.83 -6.75
CA ARG A 254 -14.26 18.84 -7.03
C ARG A 254 -14.77 19.44 -5.73
N ALA A 255 -15.02 20.75 -5.72
CA ALA A 255 -15.63 21.43 -4.58
C ALA A 255 -16.53 22.60 -5.01
N ASP A 256 -17.45 23.01 -4.15
CA ASP A 256 -18.35 24.15 -4.39
C ASP A 256 -17.68 25.54 -4.19
N ALA A 257 -16.46 25.54 -3.66
CA ALA A 257 -15.57 26.67 -3.47
C ALA A 257 -14.11 26.16 -3.37
N ASN A 258 -13.11 27.03 -3.59
CA ASN A 258 -11.71 26.69 -3.32
C ASN A 258 -11.49 26.43 -1.81
N PRO A 259 -11.10 25.21 -1.36
CA PRO A 259 -11.06 24.89 0.07
C PRO A 259 -9.95 25.58 0.86
N SER A 260 -8.91 26.07 0.19
CA SER A 260 -7.82 26.84 0.81
C SER A 260 -8.24 28.29 1.12
N ILE A 261 -9.25 28.81 0.41
CA ILE A 261 -9.81 30.16 0.61
C ILE A 261 -11.06 30.11 1.50
N PHE A 262 -11.91 29.10 1.33
CA PHE A 262 -13.20 28.97 2.00
C PHE A 262 -13.19 27.78 2.98
N PRO A 263 -13.15 28.00 4.31
CA PRO A 263 -13.18 26.92 5.30
C PRO A 263 -14.46 26.08 5.26
N ASP A 264 -15.56 26.64 4.75
CA ASP A 264 -16.87 26.01 4.54
C ASP A 264 -17.03 25.30 3.18
N ALA A 265 -15.98 25.25 2.35
CA ALA A 265 -16.03 24.57 1.06
C ALA A 265 -16.32 23.08 1.21
N VAL A 266 -17.29 22.59 0.45
CA VAL A 266 -17.68 21.17 0.41
C VAL A 266 -16.98 20.50 -0.76
N VAL A 267 -16.02 19.63 -0.46
CA VAL A 267 -15.46 18.69 -1.44
C VAL A 267 -16.50 17.63 -1.75
N SER A 268 -16.88 17.49 -3.03
CA SER A 268 -17.96 16.61 -3.49
C SER A 268 -17.46 15.23 -3.96
N GLY A 269 -16.14 15.08 -4.12
CA GLY A 269 -15.48 13.85 -4.55
C GLY A 269 -14.04 14.10 -4.97
N ALA A 270 -13.34 13.03 -5.33
CA ALA A 270 -11.91 13.02 -5.65
C ALA A 270 -11.64 12.32 -6.99
N TYR A 271 -10.63 12.74 -7.73
CA TYR A 271 -10.11 11.95 -8.85
C TYR A 271 -9.12 10.93 -8.30
N VAL A 272 -9.35 9.65 -8.57
CA VAL A 272 -8.61 8.54 -7.94
C VAL A 272 -7.91 7.68 -8.99
N LEU A 273 -6.63 7.36 -8.74
CA LEU A 273 -5.97 6.20 -9.30
C LEU A 273 -6.02 5.09 -8.24
N ASP A 274 -6.71 4.01 -8.55
CA ASP A 274 -6.86 2.83 -7.70
C ASP A 274 -6.02 1.68 -8.29
N PRO A 275 -4.92 1.26 -7.63
CA PRO A 275 -4.08 0.15 -8.07
C PRO A 275 -4.81 -1.18 -8.28
N TRP A 276 -5.98 -1.35 -7.65
CA TRP A 276 -6.80 -2.55 -7.82
C TRP A 276 -7.40 -2.65 -9.23
N TYR A 277 -7.52 -1.55 -9.98
CA TYR A 277 -7.98 -1.60 -11.37
C TYR A 277 -6.97 -2.39 -12.25
N PRO A 278 -7.40 -3.38 -13.05
CA PRO A 278 -8.77 -3.64 -13.53
C PRO A 278 -9.54 -4.74 -12.78
N ASP A 279 -9.07 -5.21 -11.63
CA ASP A 279 -9.61 -6.37 -10.94
C ASP A 279 -10.92 -6.13 -10.17
N ILE A 280 -11.54 -7.24 -9.74
CA ILE A 280 -12.83 -7.27 -9.05
C ILE A 280 -12.66 -7.88 -7.66
N SER A 281 -12.67 -7.02 -6.65
CA SER A 281 -12.60 -7.43 -5.25
C SER A 281 -13.87 -8.19 -4.86
N SER A 282 -13.71 -9.40 -4.32
CA SER A 282 -14.83 -10.22 -3.83
C SER A 282 -15.55 -9.63 -2.60
N ILE A 283 -14.96 -8.59 -1.97
CA ILE A 283 -15.52 -7.89 -0.81
C ILE A 283 -16.04 -6.49 -1.22
N TRP A 284 -15.29 -5.78 -2.05
CA TRP A 284 -15.54 -4.35 -2.34
C TRP A 284 -16.17 -4.09 -3.71
N GLY A 285 -16.12 -5.04 -4.64
CA GLY A 285 -16.62 -4.92 -6.02
C GLY A 285 -15.52 -4.63 -7.05
N PRO A 286 -15.89 -4.31 -8.30
CA PRO A 286 -14.94 -3.83 -9.32
C PRO A 286 -14.35 -2.48 -8.91
N SER A 287 -13.10 -2.24 -9.31
CA SER A 287 -12.50 -0.91 -9.32
C SER A 287 -12.76 -0.19 -10.65
N ASP A 288 -12.64 1.14 -10.67
CA ASP A 288 -12.86 1.99 -11.85
C ASP A 288 -11.53 2.42 -12.52
N PRO A 289 -11.55 2.82 -13.80
CA PRO A 289 -10.34 3.21 -14.53
C PRO A 289 -9.54 4.36 -13.87
N PRO A 290 -8.22 4.45 -14.12
CA PRO A 290 -7.36 5.44 -13.48
C PRO A 290 -7.80 6.88 -13.75
N GLY A 291 -7.87 7.70 -12.70
CA GLY A 291 -8.35 9.07 -12.80
C GLY A 291 -9.88 9.19 -12.91
N THR A 292 -10.64 8.16 -12.53
CA THR A 292 -12.10 8.27 -12.41
C THR A 292 -12.45 9.23 -11.26
N PHE A 293 -13.44 10.10 -11.48
CA PHE A 293 -13.99 10.94 -10.42
C PHE A 293 -14.92 10.13 -9.52
N GLN A 294 -14.45 9.86 -8.30
CA GLN A 294 -15.19 9.16 -7.26
C GLN A 294 -15.96 10.12 -6.38
N ASP A 295 -17.29 10.00 -6.39
CA ASP A 295 -18.21 10.92 -5.75
C ASP A 295 -18.39 10.64 -4.24
N GLN A 296 -19.22 11.45 -3.59
CA GLN A 296 -19.53 11.33 -2.17
C GLN A 296 -20.12 9.95 -1.77
N ALA A 297 -20.80 9.23 -2.66
CA ALA A 297 -21.33 7.90 -2.37
C ALA A 297 -20.24 6.82 -2.42
N GLU A 298 -19.37 6.86 -3.43
CA GLU A 298 -18.25 5.91 -3.53
C GLU A 298 -17.18 6.17 -2.46
N MET A 299 -17.00 7.43 -2.06
CA MET A 299 -16.21 7.82 -0.90
C MET A 299 -16.80 7.30 0.43
N VAL A 300 -18.13 7.30 0.61
CA VAL A 300 -18.78 6.66 1.78
C VAL A 300 -18.56 5.15 1.79
N ARG A 301 -18.56 4.50 0.62
CA ARG A 301 -18.41 3.04 0.48
C ARG A 301 -16.99 2.56 0.77
N ASN A 302 -15.96 3.26 0.29
CA ASN A 302 -14.58 2.75 0.26
C ASN A 302 -13.59 3.49 1.16
N PHE A 303 -13.67 4.82 1.26
CA PHE A 303 -12.77 5.59 2.13
C PHE A 303 -13.30 5.55 3.58
N LEU A 304 -13.16 4.37 4.18
CA LEU A 304 -13.68 4.01 5.50
C LEU A 304 -12.65 4.29 6.61
N PRO A 305 -13.11 4.64 7.84
CA PRO A 305 -12.20 4.93 8.94
C PRO A 305 -11.35 3.70 9.29
N TRP A 306 -10.08 3.95 9.59
CA TRP A 306 -9.04 2.95 9.83
C TRP A 306 -9.45 2.01 10.95
N LYS A 307 -9.57 0.73 10.62
CA LYS A 307 -9.71 -0.33 11.61
C LYS A 307 -9.18 -1.64 11.08
N ARG A 308 -8.07 -2.04 11.69
CA ARG A 308 -7.24 -3.16 11.32
C ARG A 308 -7.45 -4.37 12.24
N PRO A 309 -7.32 -5.62 11.73
CA PRO A 309 -7.44 -6.83 12.53
C PRO A 309 -6.22 -7.12 13.42
N GLU A 310 -5.01 -6.67 13.05
CA GLU A 310 -3.77 -7.00 13.78
C GLU A 310 -3.53 -6.23 15.09
N GLY A 311 -4.41 -5.27 15.45
CA GLY A 311 -4.33 -4.63 16.75
C GLY A 311 -5.17 -3.38 16.96
N LYS A 312 -4.60 -2.44 17.71
CA LYS A 312 -5.11 -1.10 17.98
C LYS A 312 -4.00 -0.12 17.67
N TYR A 313 -4.29 0.88 16.83
CA TYR A 313 -3.36 1.97 16.53
C TYR A 313 -3.94 3.24 17.19
N PRO A 314 -3.48 3.71 18.36
CA PRO A 314 -4.16 4.76 19.13
C PRO A 314 -4.46 6.05 18.34
N ASP A 315 -3.53 6.43 17.46
CA ASP A 315 -3.61 7.65 16.65
C ASP A 315 -4.41 7.45 15.36
N ARG A 316 -4.71 6.20 14.97
CA ARG A 316 -5.38 5.86 13.70
C ARG A 316 -6.75 5.20 13.85
N ASP A 317 -6.95 4.32 14.84
CA ASP A 317 -8.20 3.57 15.06
C ASP A 317 -9.44 4.49 15.08
N GLY A 318 -10.33 4.32 14.11
CA GLY A 318 -11.56 5.12 13.96
C GLY A 318 -11.41 6.43 13.18
N ARG A 319 -10.21 6.81 12.75
CA ARG A 319 -9.92 8.04 11.98
C ARG A 319 -9.72 7.75 10.49
N PHE A 320 -9.85 8.78 9.67
CA PHE A 320 -9.59 8.75 8.23
C PHE A 320 -8.14 9.14 8.00
N ILE A 321 -7.35 8.23 7.42
CA ILE A 321 -5.90 8.38 7.30
C ILE A 321 -5.52 8.75 5.86
N VAL A 322 -4.67 9.75 5.72
CA VAL A 322 -4.12 10.20 4.43
C VAL A 322 -2.62 10.50 4.57
N MET A 323 -1.88 10.43 3.47
CA MET A 323 -0.51 10.96 3.38
C MET A 323 -0.53 12.20 2.50
N ILE A 324 -0.27 13.36 3.11
CA ILE A 324 -0.39 14.68 2.49
C ILE A 324 1.01 15.21 2.10
N PRO A 325 1.20 15.70 0.86
CA PRO A 325 2.45 16.35 0.47
C PRO A 325 2.57 17.73 1.15
N THR A 326 3.78 18.06 1.59
CA THR A 326 4.18 19.38 2.11
C THR A 326 5.18 20.11 1.21
N LEU A 327 5.68 19.45 0.16
CA LEU A 327 6.51 20.01 -0.90
C LEU A 327 5.77 19.98 -2.24
N SER A 328 6.08 20.93 -3.14
CA SER A 328 5.44 21.02 -4.45
C SER A 328 5.89 19.91 -5.40
N LEU A 329 5.03 19.56 -6.36
CA LEU A 329 5.31 18.55 -7.37
C LEU A 329 6.65 18.83 -8.08
N GLY A 330 7.52 17.81 -8.12
CA GLY A 330 8.86 17.88 -8.73
C GLY A 330 9.98 18.51 -7.87
N LEU A 331 9.70 19.18 -6.75
CA LEU A 331 10.73 19.82 -5.89
C LEU A 331 11.52 18.84 -4.98
N GLY A 332 11.74 17.60 -5.45
CA GLY A 332 12.53 16.57 -4.75
C GLY A 332 13.81 16.13 -5.49
N ALA A 333 13.96 16.50 -6.76
CA ALA A 333 14.96 15.91 -7.66
C ALA A 333 16.41 16.46 -7.53
N ASP A 334 16.64 17.48 -6.70
CA ASP A 334 17.91 18.22 -6.59
C ASP A 334 18.77 17.80 -5.36
N GLY A 335 18.66 16.53 -4.92
CA GLY A 335 19.30 15.99 -3.69
C GLY A 335 20.60 15.22 -3.90
#